data_AF-A0A2X5SAF7-F1
#
_entry.id   AF-A0A2X5SAF7-F1
#
_cell.length_a   1.000
_cell.length_b   1.000
_cell.length_c   1.000
_cell.angle_alpha   90.00
_cell.angle_beta   90.00
_cell.angle_gamma   90.00
#
_symmetry.space_group_name_H-M   'P 1'
#
loop_
_entity.id
_entity.type
_entity.pdbx_description
1 polymer ?
#
loop_
_entity_poly.entity_id
_entity_poly.type
_entity_poly.pdbx_seq_one_letter_code
_entity_poly.pdbx_strand_id
1 'polypeptide(L)'
;MSRDELKKAVGQAALKYVRPGAVVGVGTGSTVAHFIDALATMKHDIEGAVSSSEDSTAKLLACGIPVIDLNNVDQLSVYVDGADEINPQMQMIKGGGAALTREKIIAAVAEQFICIADASKQVDVLGHFHYRSRLFRWPGRMLPGNW
;
A
#
# COMPACT_ATOMS: atom_id res chain seq x y z
N MET A 1 17.06 6.79 -13.07
CA MET A 1 16.03 7.37 -12.20
C MET A 1 16.54 7.33 -10.76
N SER A 2 16.28 8.37 -9.97
CA SER A 2 16.57 8.37 -8.53
C SER A 2 15.61 7.43 -7.77
N ARG A 3 15.99 7.01 -6.55
CA ARG A 3 15.10 6.18 -5.71
C ARG A 3 13.74 6.86 -5.45
N ASP A 4 13.73 8.19 -5.34
CA ASP A 4 12.50 8.96 -5.16
C ASP A 4 11.62 8.95 -6.42
N GLU A 5 12.22 9.11 -7.60
CA GLU A 5 11.52 9.00 -8.89
C GLU A 5 10.90 7.62 -9.10
N LEU A 6 11.60 6.55 -8.70
CA LEU A 6 11.05 5.19 -8.76
C LEU A 6 9.83 5.06 -7.85
N LYS A 7 9.89 5.59 -6.61
CA LYS A 7 8.76 5.56 -5.69
C LYS A 7 7.55 6.34 -6.20
N LYS A 8 7.79 7.50 -6.82
CA LYS A 8 6.75 8.27 -7.52
C LYS A 8 6.14 7.49 -8.66
N ALA A 9 6.96 6.85 -9.50
CA ALA A 9 6.48 6.08 -10.64
C ALA A 9 5.60 4.90 -10.21
N VAL A 10 6.00 4.13 -9.18
CA VAL A 10 5.20 3.01 -8.68
C VAL A 10 3.92 3.47 -7.97
N GLY A 11 3.98 4.60 -7.26
CA GLY A 11 2.80 5.23 -6.66
C GLY A 11 1.78 5.65 -7.72
N GLN A 12 2.23 6.35 -8.78
CA GLN A 12 1.36 6.73 -9.89
C GLN A 12 0.79 5.51 -10.61
N ALA A 13 1.60 4.47 -10.84
CA ALA A 13 1.17 3.26 -11.51
C ALA A 13 0.10 2.49 -10.73
N ALA A 14 0.01 2.67 -9.40
CA ALA A 14 -1.03 2.03 -8.59
C ALA A 14 -2.44 2.63 -8.81
N LEU A 15 -2.55 3.87 -9.32
CA LEU A 15 -3.85 4.49 -9.60
C LEU A 15 -4.71 3.68 -10.58
N LYS A 16 -4.09 2.90 -11.47
CA LYS A 16 -4.81 2.04 -12.44
C LYS A 16 -5.68 0.97 -11.78
N TYR A 17 -5.46 0.68 -10.50
CA TYR A 17 -6.22 -0.30 -9.72
C TYR A 17 -7.29 0.35 -8.84
N VAL A 18 -7.33 1.69 -8.75
CA VAL A 18 -8.34 2.41 -7.99
C VAL A 18 -9.61 2.49 -8.84
N ARG A 19 -10.71 1.93 -8.33
CA ARG A 19 -12.02 2.03 -8.99
C ARG A 19 -12.71 3.34 -8.60
N PRO A 20 -13.32 4.07 -9.54
CA PRO A 20 -14.13 5.23 -9.21
C PRO A 20 -15.29 4.87 -8.27
N GLY A 21 -15.61 5.75 -7.32
CA GLY A 21 -16.64 5.57 -6.29
C GLY A 21 -16.28 4.55 -5.23
N ALA A 22 -15.03 4.08 -5.14
CA ALA A 22 -14.64 3.10 -4.13
C ALA A 22 -13.97 3.75 -2.91
N VAL A 23 -13.95 2.99 -1.81
CA VAL A 23 -13.05 3.24 -0.68
C VAL A 23 -11.71 2.52 -0.93
N VAL A 24 -10.61 3.25 -0.69
CA VAL A 24 -9.25 2.79 -0.96
C VAL A 24 -8.50 2.52 0.35
N GLY A 25 -7.94 1.34 0.50
CA GLY A 25 -7.00 1.06 1.59
C GLY A 25 -5.62 1.64 1.28
N VAL A 26 -5.02 2.32 2.25
CA VAL A 26 -3.73 3.00 2.13
C VAL A 26 -2.77 2.52 3.21
N GLY A 27 -1.62 2.02 2.78
CA GLY A 27 -0.55 1.51 3.60
C GLY A 27 0.27 2.55 4.36
N THR A 28 1.49 2.18 4.74
CA THR A 28 2.41 3.03 5.50
C THR A 28 3.78 3.13 4.83
N GLY A 29 4.41 4.30 4.95
CA GLY A 29 5.82 4.51 4.61
C GLY A 29 6.06 5.39 3.38
N SER A 30 7.35 5.64 3.11
CA SER A 30 7.78 6.64 2.12
C SER A 30 7.31 6.38 0.67
N THR A 31 7.17 5.12 0.25
CA THR A 31 6.62 4.81 -1.08
C THR A 31 5.12 5.04 -1.13
N VAL A 32 4.40 4.72 -0.05
CA VAL A 32 2.96 4.97 0.08
C VAL A 32 2.66 6.46 0.15
N ALA A 33 3.54 7.27 0.74
CA ALA A 33 3.40 8.72 0.71
C ALA A 33 3.28 9.26 -0.73
N HIS A 34 4.11 8.78 -1.65
CA HIS A 34 4.01 9.15 -3.07
C HIS A 34 2.72 8.64 -3.73
N PHE A 35 2.20 7.48 -3.30
CA PHE A 35 0.89 7.02 -3.73
C PHE A 35 -0.23 7.94 -3.24
N ILE A 36 -0.17 8.44 -1.99
CA ILE A 36 -1.16 9.40 -1.48
C ILE A 36 -1.14 10.70 -2.30
N ASP A 37 0.05 11.18 -2.67
CA ASP A 37 0.19 12.35 -3.53
C ASP A 37 -0.43 12.11 -4.92
N ALA A 38 -0.23 10.92 -5.49
CA ALA A 38 -0.87 10.52 -6.75
C ALA A 38 -2.40 10.40 -6.59
N LEU A 39 -2.88 9.79 -5.51
CA LEU A 39 -4.30 9.58 -5.22
C LEU A 39 -5.05 10.91 -5.08
N ALA A 40 -4.38 11.93 -4.56
CA ALA A 40 -4.94 13.28 -4.43
C ALA A 40 -5.36 13.89 -5.78
N THR A 41 -4.77 13.46 -6.90
CA THR A 41 -5.12 13.92 -8.25
C THR A 41 -6.51 13.44 -8.72
N MET A 42 -7.02 12.35 -8.14
CA MET A 42 -8.33 11.77 -8.43
C MET A 42 -9.22 11.68 -7.18
N LYS A 43 -8.97 12.53 -6.18
CA LYS A 43 -9.68 12.50 -4.88
C LYS A 43 -11.20 12.67 -4.99
N HIS A 44 -11.69 13.27 -6.07
CA HIS A 44 -13.12 13.45 -6.33
C HIS A 44 -13.78 12.20 -6.94
N ASP A 45 -12.96 11.26 -7.41
CA ASP A 45 -13.41 10.01 -8.00
C ASP A 45 -13.44 8.88 -6.98
N ILE A 46 -13.09 9.11 -5.70
CA ILE A 46 -13.14 8.11 -4.63
C ILE A 46 -14.05 8.59 -3.50
N GLU A 47 -14.64 7.64 -2.76
CA GLU A 47 -15.45 7.98 -1.59
C GLU A 47 -14.59 8.38 -0.39
N GLY A 48 -13.40 7.79 -0.29
CA GLY A 48 -12.43 8.09 0.77
C GLY A 48 -11.37 6.99 0.88
N ALA A 49 -10.61 7.05 1.96
CA ALA A 49 -9.53 6.12 2.22
C ALA A 49 -9.53 5.59 3.66
N VAL A 50 -9.10 4.35 3.83
CA VAL A 50 -8.79 3.73 5.13
C VAL A 50 -7.27 3.61 5.25
N SER A 51 -6.67 4.15 6.31
CA SER A 51 -5.21 4.17 6.50
C SER A 51 -4.71 3.16 7.52
N SER A 52 -3.51 2.60 7.32
CA SER A 52 -2.88 1.69 8.28
C SER A 52 -2.09 2.37 9.41
N SER A 53 -1.85 3.69 9.32
CA SER A 53 -1.05 4.44 10.30
C SER A 53 -1.44 5.91 10.39
N GLU A 54 -1.15 6.55 11.52
CA GLU A 54 -1.38 7.98 11.76
C GLU A 54 -0.64 8.89 10.75
N ASP A 55 0.57 8.52 10.32
CA ASP A 55 1.32 9.28 9.31
C ASP A 55 0.57 9.35 7.97
N SER A 56 0.04 8.21 7.53
CA SER A 56 -0.79 8.13 6.32
C SER A 56 -2.12 8.87 6.50
N THR A 57 -2.76 8.77 7.68
CA THR A 57 -3.96 9.55 8.02
C THR A 57 -3.70 11.04 7.88
N ALA A 58 -2.65 11.56 8.50
CA ALA A 58 -2.31 12.97 8.47
C ALA A 58 -2.06 13.46 7.04
N LYS A 59 -1.37 12.67 6.22
CA LYS A 59 -1.11 13.01 4.82
C LYS A 59 -2.38 12.98 3.96
N LEU A 60 -3.25 11.99 4.12
CA LEU A 60 -4.54 11.92 3.42
C LEU A 60 -5.40 13.16 3.71
N LEU A 61 -5.50 13.54 4.99
CA LEU A 61 -6.23 14.73 5.41
C LEU A 61 -5.61 16.02 4.84
N ALA A 62 -4.28 16.13 4.83
CA ALA A 62 -3.58 17.27 4.25
C ALA A 62 -3.82 17.40 2.72
N CYS A 63 -4.01 16.28 2.02
CA CYS A 63 -4.37 16.24 0.60
C CYS A 63 -5.88 16.48 0.34
N GLY A 64 -6.69 16.55 1.39
CA GLY A 64 -8.15 16.70 1.32
C GLY A 64 -8.87 15.41 0.91
N ILE A 65 -8.29 14.25 1.20
CA ILE A 65 -8.94 12.94 1.01
C ILE A 65 -9.66 12.57 2.32
N PRO A 66 -10.98 12.27 2.29
CA PRO A 66 -11.70 11.81 3.47
C PRO A 66 -11.09 10.52 4.02
N VAL A 67 -10.86 10.46 5.33
CA VAL A 67 -10.44 9.25 6.02
C VAL A 67 -11.65 8.59 6.67
N ILE A 68 -11.86 7.31 6.37
CA ILE A 68 -13.00 6.52 6.81
C ILE A 68 -12.50 5.48 7.82
N ASP A 69 -13.29 5.24 8.88
CA ASP A 69 -13.03 4.16 9.83
C ASP A 69 -13.30 2.81 9.15
N LEU A 70 -12.36 1.87 9.26
CA LEU A 70 -12.50 0.54 8.64
C LEU A 70 -13.78 -0.19 9.08
N ASN A 71 -14.26 0.03 10.31
CA ASN A 71 -15.49 -0.59 10.81
C ASN A 71 -16.75 -0.13 10.09
N ASN A 72 -16.69 0.98 9.35
CA ASN A 72 -17.79 1.52 8.56
C ASN A 72 -17.69 1.11 7.07
N VAL A 73 -16.78 0.21 6.73
CA VAL A 73 -16.52 -0.22 5.36
C VAL A 73 -16.70 -1.73 5.26
N ASP A 74 -17.68 -2.16 4.46
CA ASP A 74 -17.92 -3.60 4.24
C ASP A 74 -16.80 -4.25 3.42
N GLN A 75 -16.27 -3.52 2.43
CA GLN A 75 -15.22 -4.01 1.54
C GLN A 75 -14.40 -2.87 0.94
N LEU A 76 -13.09 -3.10 0.80
CA LEU A 76 -12.18 -2.19 0.09
C LEU A 76 -11.91 -2.72 -1.31
N SER A 77 -12.00 -1.84 -2.32
CA SER A 77 -11.70 -2.24 -3.71
C SER A 77 -10.24 -2.65 -3.88
N VAL A 78 -9.34 -1.90 -3.25
CA VAL A 78 -7.90 -2.12 -3.32
C VAL A 78 -7.25 -1.65 -2.02
N TYR A 79 -6.23 -2.39 -1.58
CA TYR A 79 -5.26 -1.96 -0.58
C TYR A 79 -3.90 -1.78 -1.24
N VAL A 80 -3.34 -0.59 -1.14
CA VAL A 80 -2.01 -0.27 -1.70
C VAL A 80 -1.02 -0.05 -0.55
N ASP A 81 0.05 -0.83 -0.52
CA ASP A 81 1.07 -0.74 0.53
C ASP A 81 2.47 -1.09 0.01
N GLY A 82 3.50 -0.77 0.79
CA GLY A 82 4.88 -1.16 0.51
C GLY A 82 5.28 -2.50 1.12
N ALA A 83 6.50 -2.92 0.83
CA ALA A 83 7.18 -4.03 1.48
C ALA A 83 8.63 -3.68 1.85
N ASP A 84 9.15 -4.37 2.86
CA ASP A 84 10.57 -4.31 3.22
C ASP A 84 11.39 -5.28 2.36
N GLU A 85 10.83 -6.46 2.07
CA GLU A 85 11.37 -7.44 1.11
C GLU A 85 10.26 -8.17 0.35
N ILE A 86 10.55 -8.57 -0.89
CA ILE A 86 9.68 -9.34 -1.76
C ILE A 86 10.51 -10.40 -2.48
N ASN A 87 10.08 -11.66 -2.47
CA ASN A 87 10.73 -12.73 -3.24
C ASN A 87 10.00 -13.06 -4.56
N PRO A 88 10.58 -13.87 -5.46
CA PRO A 88 9.94 -14.24 -6.74
C PRO A 88 8.60 -14.98 -6.58
N GLN A 89 8.34 -15.57 -5.41
CA GLN A 89 7.06 -16.22 -5.07
C GLN A 89 6.03 -15.22 -4.51
N MET A 90 6.33 -13.91 -4.57
CA MET A 90 5.51 -12.80 -4.08
C MET A 90 5.19 -12.89 -2.57
N GLN A 91 6.04 -13.58 -1.82
CA GLN A 91 6.02 -13.56 -0.36
C GLN A 91 6.76 -12.32 0.10
N MET A 92 6.25 -11.68 1.16
CA MET A 92 6.75 -10.38 1.57
C MET A 92 7.10 -10.35 3.05
N ILE A 93 8.15 -9.61 3.36
CA ILE A 93 8.42 -9.11 4.70
C ILE A 93 7.93 -7.67 4.78
N LYS A 94 7.16 -7.40 5.83
CA LYS A 94 6.65 -6.08 6.19
C LYS A 94 6.86 -5.84 7.69
N GLY A 95 6.85 -4.58 8.10
CA GLY A 95 6.87 -4.19 9.50
C GLY A 95 7.94 -3.17 9.87
N GLY A 96 8.78 -2.72 8.93
CA GLY A 96 9.76 -1.67 9.17
C GLY A 96 9.14 -0.36 9.68
N GLY A 97 7.88 -0.08 9.35
CA GLY A 97 7.11 1.07 9.82
C GLY A 97 6.25 0.84 11.08
N ALA A 98 6.39 -0.31 11.76
CA ALA A 98 5.65 -0.66 12.98
C ALA A 98 4.09 -0.62 12.91
N ALA A 99 3.51 -0.67 11.71
CA ALA A 99 2.05 -0.63 11.47
C ALA A 99 1.42 -2.01 11.14
N LEU A 100 2.19 -3.10 11.20
CA LEU A 100 1.87 -4.40 10.62
C LEU A 100 0.48 -4.97 10.98
N THR A 101 0.00 -4.75 12.20
CA THR A 101 -1.31 -5.26 12.63
C THR A 101 -2.44 -4.62 11.83
N ARG A 102 -2.45 -3.28 11.71
CA ARG A 102 -3.46 -2.57 10.91
C ARG A 102 -3.30 -2.89 9.43
N GLU A 103 -2.06 -2.96 8.93
CA GLU A 103 -1.79 -3.37 7.54
C GLU A 103 -2.42 -4.73 7.22
N LYS A 104 -2.29 -5.71 8.11
CA LYS A 104 -2.89 -7.04 7.95
C LYS A 104 -4.41 -7.03 7.93
N ILE A 105 -5.03 -6.25 8.81
CA ILE A 105 -6.48 -6.17 8.92
C ILE A 105 -7.07 -5.51 7.66
N ILE A 106 -6.51 -4.36 7.25
CA ILE A 106 -6.96 -3.65 6.05
C ILE A 106 -6.75 -4.49 4.81
N ALA A 107 -5.59 -5.14 4.69
CA ALA A 107 -5.35 -6.07 3.60
C ALA A 107 -6.45 -7.12 3.54
N ALA A 108 -6.76 -7.80 4.66
CA ALA A 108 -7.77 -8.86 4.72
C ALA A 108 -9.18 -8.44 4.29
N VAL A 109 -9.54 -7.16 4.41
CA VAL A 109 -10.84 -6.59 3.98
C VAL A 109 -10.82 -6.19 2.49
N ALA A 110 -9.65 -6.05 1.87
CA ALA A 110 -9.52 -5.63 0.48
C ALA A 110 -9.70 -6.78 -0.52
N GLU A 111 -10.41 -6.51 -1.62
CA GLU A 111 -10.51 -7.42 -2.76
C GLU A 111 -9.14 -7.68 -3.40
N GLN A 112 -8.32 -6.63 -3.49
CA GLN A 112 -7.03 -6.66 -4.14
C GLN A 112 -5.97 -6.03 -3.27
N PHE A 113 -4.82 -6.69 -3.17
CA PHE A 113 -3.63 -6.12 -2.55
C PHE A 113 -2.61 -5.78 -3.64
N ILE A 114 -2.20 -4.52 -3.70
CA ILE A 114 -1.20 -4.02 -4.62
C ILE A 114 0.03 -3.58 -3.82
N CYS A 115 1.09 -4.36 -3.94
CA CYS A 115 2.37 -3.99 -3.36
C CYS A 115 3.12 -3.02 -4.29
N ILE A 116 3.50 -1.85 -3.76
CA ILE A 116 4.36 -0.88 -4.45
C ILE A 116 5.75 -0.84 -3.81
N ALA A 117 6.76 -1.15 -4.60
CA ALA A 117 8.13 -1.24 -4.12
C ALA A 117 9.11 -0.86 -5.23
N ASP A 118 10.26 -0.31 -4.84
CA ASP A 118 11.38 -0.15 -5.76
C ASP A 118 12.21 -1.44 -5.84
N ALA A 119 13.02 -1.58 -6.89
CA ALA A 119 13.79 -2.80 -7.18
C ALA A 119 14.72 -3.25 -6.04
N SER A 120 15.13 -2.35 -5.13
CA SER A 120 15.97 -2.72 -3.98
C SER A 120 15.26 -3.62 -2.96
N LYS A 121 13.93 -3.75 -3.05
CA LYS A 121 13.12 -4.61 -2.18
C LYS A 121 13.04 -6.05 -2.67
N GLN A 122 13.48 -6.33 -3.89
CA GLN A 122 13.45 -7.68 -4.43
C GLN A 122 14.66 -8.47 -3.93
N VAL A 123 14.42 -9.65 -3.36
CA VAL A 123 15.44 -10.56 -2.83
C VAL A 123 15.14 -11.99 -3.28
N ASP A 124 16.17 -12.82 -3.46
CA ASP A 124 15.97 -14.23 -3.82
C ASP A 124 15.39 -15.03 -2.66
N VAL A 125 15.89 -14.77 -1.44
CA VAL A 125 15.48 -15.42 -0.20
C VAL A 125 15.16 -14.35 0.83
N LEU A 126 13.99 -14.48 1.48
CA LEU A 126 13.57 -13.56 2.54
C LEU A 126 14.42 -13.72 3.80
N GLY A 127 14.63 -12.63 4.52
CA GLY A 127 15.25 -12.62 5.85
C GLY A 127 16.52 -11.77 5.97
N HIS A 128 16.90 -10.99 4.95
CA HIS A 128 18.02 -10.04 5.08
C HIS A 128 17.64 -8.82 5.93
N PHE A 129 16.34 -8.51 6.01
CA PHE A 129 15.78 -7.44 6.82
C PHE A 129 15.52 -7.91 8.26
N HIS A 130 16.42 -7.51 9.15
CA HIS A 130 16.42 -7.93 10.55
C HIS A 130 15.77 -6.84 11.43
N TYR A 131 14.54 -7.06 11.90
CA TYR A 131 13.96 -6.67 13.20
C TYR A 131 12.43 -6.90 13.15
N ARG A 132 11.88 -7.71 14.07
CA ARG A 132 10.43 -7.97 14.32
C ARG A 132 9.52 -8.10 13.07
N SER A 133 10.08 -8.52 11.95
CA SER A 133 9.36 -8.81 10.71
C SER A 133 8.65 -10.16 10.82
N ARG A 134 7.38 -10.23 10.42
CA ARG A 134 6.64 -11.50 10.27
C ARG A 134 6.27 -11.67 8.80
N LEU A 135 6.51 -12.87 8.26
CA LEU A 135 6.13 -13.23 6.91
C LEU A 135 4.65 -12.86 6.66
N PHE A 136 4.41 -12.06 5.64
CA PHE A 136 3.09 -11.72 5.16
C PHE A 136 2.86 -12.46 3.85
N ARG A 137 1.90 -13.39 3.86
CA ARG A 137 1.45 -14.10 2.66
C ARG A 137 0.03 -13.68 2.36
N TRP A 138 -0.14 -12.92 1.30
CA TRP A 138 -1.46 -12.55 0.79
C TRP A 138 -2.07 -13.73 0.02
N PRO A 139 -3.27 -14.23 0.37
CA PRO A 139 -3.91 -15.34 -0.33
C PRO A 139 -4.59 -14.91 -1.64
N GLY A 140 -4.77 -13.61 -1.88
CA GLY A 140 -5.41 -13.08 -3.09
C GLY A 140 -4.48 -13.06 -4.31
N ARG A 141 -5.08 -12.89 -5.49
CA ARG A 141 -4.37 -12.88 -6.78
C ARG A 141 -3.55 -11.59 -6.91
N MET A 142 -2.23 -11.68 -6.67
CA MET A 142 -1.31 -10.56 -6.89
C MET A 142 -1.07 -10.42 -8.40
N LEU A 143 -1.32 -9.24 -8.96
CA LEU A 143 -1.15 -9.01 -10.39
C LEU A 143 0.33 -8.74 -10.69
N PRO A 144 0.96 -9.46 -11.63
CA PRO A 144 2.32 -9.18 -12.03
C PRO A 144 2.37 -7.77 -12.62
N GLY A 145 3.07 -6.87 -11.93
CA GLY A 145 3.48 -5.61 -12.54
C GLY A 145 4.69 -5.91 -13.42
N ASN A 146 4.56 -5.68 -14.73
CA ASN A 146 5.73 -5.48 -15.57
C ASN A 146 6.34 -4.15 -15.11
N TRP A 147 7.34 -4.22 -14.23
CA TRP A 147 8.13 -3.09 -13.73
C TRP A 147 9.45 -3.01 -14.47
#